data_AF-A0A3B9YJT1-F1
#
_entry.id   AF-A0A3B9YJT1-F1
#
_cell.length_a   1.000
_cell.length_b   1.000
_cell.length_c   1.000
_cell.angle_alpha   90.00
_cell.angle_beta   90.00
_cell.angle_gamma   90.00
#
_symmetry.space_group_name_H-M   'P 1'
#
loop_
_entity.id
_entity.type
_entity.pdbx_description
1 polymer ?
#
loop_
_entity_poly.entity_id
_entity_poly.type
_entity_poly.pdbx_seq_one_letter_code
_entity_poly.pdbx_strand_id
1 'polypeptide(L)'
;MVVTNLEALAKLEGRGIPTGDAPASESIKARKAERDALLFETAQKALDDALAQVQAAPSPEAKSSLLNTLLLQLAEFKAKAEDPGPLSAVERKVKDSVILIQLNLDLEKAQDAERRKDFKAALRLYEEALTCLKASDMDAASRAKHALKINGKVKELKAR
;
A
#
# COMPACT_ATOMS: atom_id res chain seq x y z
N MET A 1 -18.68 -24.10 4.39
CA MET A 1 -19.30 -25.45 4.35
C MET A 1 -18.63 -26.36 3.31
N VAL A 2 -18.52 -25.98 2.02
CA VAL A 2 -17.91 -26.87 1.00
C VAL A 2 -16.41 -27.13 1.22
N VAL A 3 -15.60 -26.11 1.53
CA VAL A 3 -14.15 -26.29 1.78
C VAL A 3 -13.89 -27.13 3.02
N THR A 4 -14.64 -26.91 4.11
CA THR A 4 -14.54 -27.68 5.36
C THR A 4 -14.86 -29.17 5.15
N ASN A 5 -15.85 -29.47 4.30
CA ASN A 5 -16.18 -30.84 3.94
C ASN A 5 -15.08 -31.48 3.08
N LEU A 6 -14.51 -30.74 2.12
CA LEU A 6 -13.37 -31.21 1.33
C LEU A 6 -12.12 -31.44 2.19
N GLU A 7 -11.85 -30.59 3.20
CA GLU A 7 -10.75 -30.79 4.16
C GLU A 7 -10.92 -32.06 4.99
N ALA A 8 -12.16 -32.39 5.38
CA ALA A 8 -12.46 -33.64 6.05
C ALA A 8 -12.21 -34.86 5.13
N LEU A 9 -12.58 -34.76 3.85
CA LEU A 9 -12.31 -35.80 2.85
C LEU A 9 -10.80 -35.94 2.58
N ALA A 10 -10.07 -34.85 2.43
CA ALA A 10 -8.61 -34.88 2.24
C ALA A 10 -7.87 -35.54 3.43
N LYS A 11 -8.38 -35.42 4.66
CA LYS A 11 -7.84 -36.16 5.82
C LYS A 11 -8.05 -37.67 5.72
N LEU A 12 -9.13 -38.12 5.09
CA LEU A 12 -9.37 -39.55 4.84
C LEU A 12 -8.44 -40.06 3.73
N GLU A 13 -8.17 -39.26 2.70
CA GLU A 13 -7.19 -39.58 1.65
C GLU A 13 -5.78 -39.75 2.22
N GLY A 14 -5.36 -38.86 3.13
CA GLY A 14 -4.08 -38.98 3.84
C GLY A 14 -3.95 -40.26 4.68
N ARG A 15 -5.06 -40.96 4.94
CA ARG A 15 -5.10 -42.28 5.62
C ARG A 15 -5.25 -43.44 4.63
N GLY A 16 -5.15 -43.19 3.33
CA GLY A 16 -5.28 -44.18 2.26
C GLY A 16 -6.73 -44.54 1.90
N ILE A 17 -7.72 -43.75 2.35
CA ILE A 17 -9.15 -44.00 2.06
C ILE A 17 -9.54 -43.16 0.84
N PRO A 18 -9.94 -43.77 -0.29
CA PRO A 18 -10.40 -43.03 -1.47
C PRO A 18 -11.70 -42.28 -1.18
N THR A 19 -11.81 -41.02 -1.63
CA THR A 19 -12.99 -40.17 -1.36
C THR A 19 -13.83 -39.80 -2.58
N GLY A 20 -13.47 -40.32 -3.76
CA GLY A 20 -14.18 -40.11 -5.02
C GLY A 20 -13.26 -40.32 -6.23
N ASP A 21 -13.72 -39.88 -7.41
CA ASP A 21 -12.97 -40.02 -8.68
C ASP A 21 -11.81 -39.02 -8.81
N ALA A 22 -11.89 -37.86 -8.14
CA ALA A 22 -10.84 -36.86 -8.10
C ALA A 22 -10.42 -36.59 -6.63
N PRO A 23 -9.12 -36.40 -6.35
CA PRO A 23 -8.66 -36.15 -4.99
C PRO A 23 -9.27 -34.88 -4.39
N ALA A 24 -9.78 -34.96 -3.17
CA ALA A 24 -10.30 -33.82 -2.41
C ALA A 24 -9.22 -32.74 -2.21
N SER A 25 -7.96 -33.16 -2.06
CA SER A 25 -6.79 -32.26 -2.01
C SER A 25 -6.65 -31.36 -3.25
N GLU A 26 -6.87 -31.89 -4.45
CA GLU A 26 -6.84 -31.11 -5.70
C GLU A 26 -7.99 -30.11 -5.76
N SER A 27 -9.19 -30.54 -5.33
CA SER A 27 -10.37 -29.68 -5.26
C SER A 27 -10.19 -28.52 -4.28
N ILE A 28 -9.57 -28.75 -3.12
CA ILE A 28 -9.24 -27.67 -2.16
C ILE A 28 -8.28 -26.67 -2.80
N LYS A 29 -7.24 -27.16 -3.47
CA LYS A 29 -6.24 -26.30 -4.12
C LYS A 29 -6.89 -25.42 -5.19
N ALA A 30 -7.75 -25.99 -6.04
CA ALA A 30 -8.49 -25.24 -7.06
C ALA A 30 -9.39 -24.16 -6.43
N ARG A 31 -10.16 -24.51 -5.38
CA ARG A 31 -11.04 -23.55 -4.68
C ARG A 31 -10.26 -22.42 -4.00
N LYS A 32 -9.10 -22.71 -3.41
CA LYS A 32 -8.22 -21.69 -2.82
C LYS A 32 -7.67 -20.76 -3.91
N ALA A 33 -7.23 -21.29 -5.05
CA ALA A 33 -6.75 -20.49 -6.16
C ALA A 33 -7.86 -19.59 -6.74
N GLU A 34 -9.08 -20.10 -6.93
CA GLU A 34 -10.25 -19.32 -7.34
C GLU A 34 -10.54 -18.17 -6.36
N ARG A 35 -10.52 -18.46 -5.05
CA ARG A 35 -10.73 -17.45 -4.00
C ARG A 35 -9.66 -16.37 -4.08
N ASP A 36 -8.39 -16.75 -4.17
CA ASP A 36 -7.28 -15.80 -4.17
C ASP A 36 -7.31 -14.92 -5.43
N ALA A 37 -7.69 -15.50 -6.59
CA ALA A 37 -7.93 -14.74 -7.82
C ALA A 37 -9.05 -13.70 -7.65
N LEU A 38 -10.18 -14.10 -7.04
CA LEU A 38 -11.30 -13.18 -6.77
C LEU A 38 -10.92 -12.07 -5.77
N LEU A 39 -10.14 -12.39 -4.73
CA LEU A 39 -9.62 -11.41 -3.79
C LEU A 39 -8.71 -10.39 -4.50
N PHE A 40 -7.85 -10.87 -5.40
CA PHE A 40 -6.97 -10.00 -6.18
C PHE A 40 -7.75 -9.10 -7.15
N GLU A 41 -8.72 -9.65 -7.88
CA GLU A 41 -9.58 -8.86 -8.78
C GLU A 41 -10.35 -7.77 -8.00
N THR A 42 -10.91 -8.14 -6.85
CA THR A 42 -11.62 -7.22 -5.96
C THR A 42 -10.68 -6.11 -5.45
N ALA A 43 -9.46 -6.47 -5.05
CA ALA A 43 -8.44 -5.52 -4.61
C ALA A 43 -8.03 -4.55 -5.73
N GLN A 44 -7.91 -5.04 -6.96
CA GLN A 44 -7.57 -4.21 -8.11
C GLN A 44 -8.69 -3.21 -8.43
N LYS A 45 -9.94 -3.66 -8.41
CA LYS A 45 -11.09 -2.75 -8.58
C LYS A 45 -11.15 -1.70 -7.47
N ALA A 46 -10.95 -2.10 -6.22
CA ALA A 46 -10.91 -1.17 -5.09
C ALA A 46 -9.78 -0.13 -5.23
N LEU A 47 -8.61 -0.54 -5.77
CA LEU A 47 -7.52 0.37 -6.08
C LEU A 47 -7.94 1.39 -7.15
N ASP A 48 -8.53 0.93 -8.26
CA ASP A 48 -8.93 1.82 -9.35
C ASP A 48 -9.98 2.84 -8.89
N ASP A 49 -10.98 2.38 -8.12
CA ASP A 49 -12.02 3.24 -7.53
C ASP A 49 -11.41 4.26 -6.54
N ALA A 50 -10.47 3.84 -5.70
CA ALA A 50 -9.79 4.72 -4.76
C ALA A 50 -8.92 5.76 -5.48
N LEU A 51 -8.20 5.36 -6.55
CA LEU A 51 -7.39 6.28 -7.35
C LEU A 51 -8.26 7.34 -8.04
N ALA A 52 -9.42 6.96 -8.58
CA ALA A 52 -10.38 7.91 -9.14
C ALA A 52 -10.86 8.92 -8.10
N GLN A 53 -11.18 8.47 -6.88
CA GLN A 53 -11.58 9.35 -5.78
C GLN A 53 -10.43 10.25 -5.30
N VAL A 54 -9.20 9.72 -5.24
CA VAL A 54 -8.00 10.49 -4.88
C VAL A 54 -7.72 11.60 -5.90
N GLN A 55 -7.97 11.37 -7.18
CA GLN A 55 -7.84 12.41 -8.20
C GLN A 55 -8.88 13.52 -8.02
N ALA A 56 -10.12 13.17 -7.66
CA ALA A 56 -11.20 14.11 -7.43
C ALA A 56 -11.12 14.84 -6.07
N ALA A 57 -10.34 14.32 -5.12
CA ALA A 57 -10.27 14.86 -3.77
C ALA A 57 -9.59 16.24 -3.72
N PRO A 58 -10.17 17.21 -2.99
CA PRO A 58 -9.71 18.61 -3.02
C PRO A 58 -8.47 18.89 -2.17
N SER A 59 -8.15 18.03 -1.19
CA SER A 59 -7.02 18.24 -0.29
C SER A 59 -6.13 17.00 -0.15
N PRO A 60 -4.83 17.18 0.14
CA PRO A 60 -3.91 16.08 0.42
C PRO A 60 -4.32 15.20 1.61
N GLU A 61 -4.98 15.78 2.63
CA GLU A 61 -5.53 15.03 3.77
C GLU A 61 -6.67 14.11 3.33
N ALA A 62 -7.58 14.59 2.47
CA ALA A 62 -8.65 13.77 1.91
C ALA A 62 -8.09 12.64 1.04
N LYS A 63 -7.08 12.93 0.20
CA LYS A 63 -6.37 11.92 -0.60
C LYS A 63 -5.74 10.84 0.27
N SER A 64 -5.05 11.23 1.33
CA SER A 64 -4.40 10.30 2.27
C SER A 64 -5.41 9.43 3.00
N SER A 65 -6.56 9.99 3.41
CA SER A 65 -7.65 9.25 4.06
C SER A 65 -8.23 8.15 3.17
N LEU A 66 -8.47 8.45 1.89
CA LEU A 66 -8.95 7.47 0.91
C LEU A 66 -7.97 6.31 0.72
N LEU A 67 -6.68 6.61 0.57
CA LEU A 67 -5.65 5.58 0.44
C LEU A 67 -5.46 4.76 1.72
N ASN A 68 -5.57 5.38 2.90
CA ASN A 68 -5.53 4.65 4.18
C ASN A 68 -6.72 3.71 4.33
N THR A 69 -7.90 4.10 3.85
CA THR A 69 -9.08 3.21 3.81
C THR A 69 -8.81 2.00 2.91
N LEU A 70 -8.21 2.21 1.75
CA LEU A 70 -7.79 1.13 0.86
C LEU A 70 -6.75 0.21 1.53
N LEU A 71 -5.78 0.76 2.28
CA LEU A 71 -4.80 -0.06 3.01
C LEU A 71 -5.45 -0.99 4.04
N LEU A 72 -6.50 -0.53 4.72
CA LEU A 72 -7.27 -1.38 5.64
C LEU A 72 -7.98 -2.52 4.89
N GLN A 73 -8.61 -2.23 3.75
CA GLN A 73 -9.24 -3.25 2.91
C GLN A 73 -8.23 -4.28 2.39
N LEU A 74 -7.05 -3.82 1.93
CA LEU A 74 -5.97 -4.71 1.49
C LEU A 74 -5.46 -5.61 2.62
N ALA A 75 -5.38 -5.10 3.85
CA ALA A 75 -5.02 -5.91 5.01
C ALA A 75 -6.05 -7.03 5.27
N GLU A 76 -7.34 -6.74 5.13
CA GLU A 76 -8.40 -7.75 5.24
C GLU A 76 -8.34 -8.80 4.13
N PHE A 77 -8.04 -8.40 2.88
CA PHE A 77 -7.88 -9.34 1.78
C PHE A 77 -6.67 -10.25 1.98
N LYS A 78 -5.54 -9.69 2.43
CA LYS A 78 -4.33 -10.45 2.76
C LYS A 78 -4.56 -11.48 3.87
N ALA A 79 -5.37 -11.13 4.88
CA ALA A 79 -5.72 -12.06 5.95
C ALA A 79 -6.56 -13.26 5.46
N LYS A 80 -7.20 -13.15 4.29
CA LYS A 80 -8.05 -14.20 3.69
C LYS A 80 -7.37 -14.98 2.57
N ALA A 81 -6.29 -14.47 1.99
CA ALA A 81 -5.57 -15.10 0.88
C ALA A 81 -4.63 -16.21 1.37
N GLU A 82 -4.45 -17.27 0.56
CA GLU A 82 -3.40 -18.27 0.81
C GLU A 82 -2.05 -17.74 0.31
N ASP A 83 -2.05 -17.10 -0.87
CA ASP A 83 -0.90 -16.39 -1.42
C ASP A 83 -1.12 -14.86 -1.36
N PRO A 84 -0.56 -14.17 -0.35
CA PRO A 84 -0.68 -12.72 -0.22
C PRO A 84 0.30 -11.95 -1.13
N GLY A 85 1.13 -12.61 -1.93
CA GLY A 85 2.17 -11.97 -2.75
C GLY A 85 1.64 -10.86 -3.65
N PRO A 86 0.67 -11.13 -4.55
CA PRO A 86 0.08 -10.12 -5.44
C PRO A 86 -0.55 -8.94 -4.68
N LEU A 87 -1.27 -9.22 -3.59
CA LEU A 87 -1.88 -8.19 -2.73
C LEU A 87 -0.83 -7.32 -2.04
N SER A 88 0.32 -7.90 -1.66
CA SER A 88 1.42 -7.16 -1.04
C SER A 88 2.09 -6.18 -2.01
N ALA A 89 2.14 -6.52 -3.31
CA ALA A 89 2.64 -5.61 -4.34
C ALA A 89 1.69 -4.40 -4.52
N VAL A 90 0.38 -4.63 -4.49
CA VAL A 90 -0.63 -3.56 -4.52
C VAL A 90 -0.52 -2.67 -3.28
N GLU A 91 -0.45 -3.27 -2.09
CA GLU A 91 -0.29 -2.55 -0.82
C GLU A 91 0.93 -1.63 -0.82
N ARG A 92 2.07 -2.10 -1.34
CA ARG A 92 3.29 -1.28 -1.43
C ARG A 92 3.08 -0.05 -2.31
N LYS A 93 2.45 -0.19 -3.48
CA LYS A 93 2.12 0.94 -4.36
C LYS A 93 1.22 1.97 -3.68
N VAL A 94 0.25 1.52 -2.89
CA VAL A 94 -0.65 2.40 -2.14
C VAL A 94 0.12 3.14 -1.04
N LYS A 95 0.98 2.46 -0.28
CA LYS A 95 1.84 3.08 0.73
C LYS A 95 2.76 4.14 0.14
N ASP A 96 3.43 3.83 -0.97
CA ASP A 96 4.30 4.78 -1.66
C ASP A 96 3.51 6.02 -2.12
N SER A 97 2.26 5.82 -2.56
CA SER A 97 1.37 6.92 -2.98
C SER A 97 0.97 7.83 -1.80
N VAL A 98 0.66 7.26 -0.62
CA VAL A 98 0.40 8.02 0.61
C VAL A 98 1.61 8.88 0.98
N ILE A 99 2.80 8.29 0.93
CA ILE A 99 4.05 8.97 1.26
C ILE A 99 4.32 10.11 0.29
N LEU A 100 4.09 9.91 -1.01
CA LEU A 100 4.25 10.96 -2.01
C LEU A 100 3.28 12.12 -1.82
N ILE A 101 2.02 11.84 -1.44
CA ILE A 101 1.04 12.89 -1.14
C ILE A 101 1.49 13.72 0.07
N GLN A 102 1.91 13.07 1.15
CA GLN A 102 2.40 13.74 2.35
C GLN A 102 3.67 14.56 2.04
N LEU A 103 4.60 13.97 1.29
CA LEU A 103 5.82 14.64 0.86
C LEU A 103 5.51 15.92 0.09
N ASN A 104 4.60 15.86 -0.89
CA ASN A 104 4.23 17.02 -1.69
C ASN A 104 3.57 18.11 -0.83
N LEU A 105 2.70 17.74 0.11
CA LEU A 105 2.09 18.66 1.06
C LEU A 105 3.14 19.40 1.90
N ASP A 106 4.11 18.68 2.45
CA ASP A 106 5.17 19.28 3.27
C ASP A 106 6.06 20.22 2.44
N LEU A 107 6.35 19.85 1.19
CA LEU A 107 7.09 20.68 0.25
C LEU A 107 6.35 21.97 -0.14
N GLU A 108 5.05 21.87 -0.42
CA GLU A 108 4.21 23.03 -0.74
C GLU A 108 4.14 24.00 0.46
N LYS A 109 3.89 23.46 1.66
CA LYS A 109 3.90 24.25 2.91
C LYS A 109 5.26 24.89 3.15
N ALA A 110 6.36 24.18 2.89
CA ALA A 110 7.71 24.73 3.06
C ALA A 110 7.96 25.90 2.10
N GLN A 111 7.56 25.76 0.83
CA GLN A 111 7.67 26.82 -0.17
C GLN A 111 6.79 28.04 0.14
N ASP A 112 5.58 27.82 0.69
CA ASP A 112 4.73 28.90 1.18
C ASP A 112 5.38 29.66 2.35
N ALA A 113 5.99 28.93 3.30
CA ALA A 113 6.72 29.52 4.41
C ALA A 113 7.94 30.32 3.92
N GLU A 114 8.69 29.81 2.94
CA GLU A 114 9.78 30.56 2.30
C GLU A 114 9.28 31.87 1.66
N ARG A 115 8.15 31.82 0.92
CA ARG A 115 7.54 33.02 0.31
C ARG A 115 7.12 34.05 1.34
N ARG A 116 6.69 33.62 2.52
CA ARG A 116 6.35 34.47 3.67
C ARG A 116 7.58 34.91 4.48
N LYS A 117 8.80 34.51 4.06
CA LYS A 117 10.07 34.74 4.76
C LYS A 117 10.14 34.12 6.17
N ASP A 118 9.29 33.13 6.44
CA ASP A 118 9.37 32.33 7.67
C ASP A 118 10.31 31.14 7.43
N PHE A 119 11.61 31.42 7.43
CA PHE A 119 12.64 30.42 7.13
C PHE A 119 12.73 29.32 8.21
N LYS A 120 12.35 29.63 9.45
CA LYS A 120 12.33 28.64 10.54
C LYS A 120 11.22 27.61 10.29
N ALA A 121 10.02 28.06 9.91
CA ALA A 121 8.93 27.15 9.55
C ALA A 121 9.26 26.35 8.27
N ALA A 122 9.81 27.00 7.25
CA ALA A 122 10.23 26.32 6.01
C ALA A 122 11.26 25.22 6.28
N LEU A 123 12.27 25.50 7.11
CA LEU A 123 13.30 24.54 7.49
C LEU A 123 12.70 23.32 8.19
N ARG A 124 11.82 23.55 9.17
CA ARG A 124 11.12 22.47 9.89
C ARG A 124 10.35 21.57 8.93
N LEU A 125 9.59 22.15 7.99
CA LEU A 125 8.79 21.40 7.02
C LEU A 125 9.67 20.58 6.05
N TYR A 126 10.82 21.11 5.65
CA TYR A 126 11.78 20.32 4.86
C TYR A 126 12.40 19.16 5.65
N GLU A 127 12.67 19.34 6.95
CA GLU A 127 13.17 18.27 7.82
C GLU A 127 12.09 17.20 8.08
N GLU A 128 10.82 17.60 8.20
CA GLU A 128 9.66 16.69 8.26
C GLU A 128 9.54 15.88 6.96
N ALA A 129 9.66 16.52 5.79
CA ALA A 129 9.67 15.87 4.48
C ALA A 129 10.81 14.83 4.35
N LEU A 130 12.01 15.13 4.87
CA LEU A 130 13.12 14.17 4.92
C LEU A 130 12.84 12.99 5.84
N THR A 131 12.16 13.23 6.96
CA THR A 131 11.77 12.17 7.91
C THR A 131 10.75 11.23 7.28
N CYS A 132 9.77 11.77 6.55
CA CYS A 132 8.80 11.01 5.77
C CYS A 132 9.49 10.08 4.74
N LEU A 133 10.48 10.60 4.00
CA LEU A 133 11.27 9.81 3.05
C LEU A 133 12.12 8.70 3.70
N LYS A 134 12.60 8.91 4.92
CA LYS A 134 13.39 7.88 5.64
C LYS A 134 12.52 6.71 6.07
N ALA A 135 11.28 6.99 6.47
CA ALA A 135 10.31 5.99 6.89
C ALA A 135 9.67 5.23 5.71
N SER A 136 9.96 5.60 4.47
CA SER A 136 9.33 4.99 3.30
C SER A 136 9.97 3.67 2.87
N ASP A 137 9.16 2.81 2.28
CA ASP A 137 9.59 1.58 1.57
C ASP A 137 9.89 1.85 0.09
N MET A 138 9.94 3.13 -0.33
CA MET A 138 10.26 3.51 -1.70
C MET A 138 11.63 2.98 -2.12
N ASP A 139 11.80 2.72 -3.41
CA ASP A 139 13.08 2.30 -3.95
C ASP A 139 14.20 3.32 -3.64
N ALA A 140 15.42 2.81 -3.47
CA ALA A 140 16.55 3.62 -3.02
C ALA A 140 16.89 4.76 -4.00
N ALA A 141 16.70 4.56 -5.31
CA ALA A 141 17.02 5.57 -6.31
C ALA A 141 16.03 6.73 -6.26
N SER A 142 14.73 6.45 -6.20
CA SER A 142 13.68 7.46 -6.05
C SER A 142 13.85 8.22 -4.74
N ARG A 143 14.09 7.51 -3.63
CA ARG A 143 14.31 8.12 -2.32
C ARG A 143 15.51 9.07 -2.33
N ALA A 144 16.63 8.64 -2.92
CA ALA A 144 17.84 9.46 -3.04
C ALA A 144 17.61 10.72 -3.87
N LYS A 145 16.86 10.62 -4.97
CA LYS A 145 16.50 11.77 -5.82
C LYS A 145 15.70 12.83 -5.06
N HIS A 146 14.68 12.42 -4.31
CA HIS A 146 13.90 13.35 -3.49
C HIS A 146 14.73 13.94 -2.34
N ALA A 147 15.49 13.10 -1.64
CA ALA A 147 16.34 13.53 -0.53
C ALA A 147 17.40 14.55 -0.97
N LEU A 148 18.01 14.37 -2.15
CA LEU A 148 19.00 15.31 -2.69
C LEU A 148 18.40 16.71 -2.88
N LYS A 149 17.21 16.80 -3.48
CA LYS A 149 16.51 18.08 -3.71
C LYS A 149 16.20 18.80 -2.39
N ILE A 150 15.71 18.05 -1.40
CA ILE A 150 15.33 18.62 -0.09
C ILE A 150 16.56 19.02 0.72
N ASN A 151 17.60 18.19 0.74
CA ASN A 151 18.86 18.52 1.40
C ASN A 151 19.51 19.79 0.83
N GLY A 152 19.38 20.03 -0.49
CA GLY A 152 19.79 21.28 -1.11
C GLY A 152 19.08 22.49 -0.49
N LYS A 153 17.76 22.40 -0.32
CA LYS A 153 16.95 23.46 0.29
C LYS A 153 17.25 23.66 1.77
N VAL A 154 17.43 22.59 2.53
CA VAL A 154 17.83 22.64 3.94
C VAL A 154 19.17 23.37 4.11
N LYS A 155 20.17 23.06 3.26
CA LYS A 155 21.47 23.75 3.29
C LYS A 155 21.35 25.23 2.94
N GLU A 156 20.57 25.57 1.93
CA GLU A 156 20.32 26.96 1.53
C GLU A 156 19.72 27.76 2.69
N LEU A 157 18.71 27.21 3.37
CA LEU A 157 18.04 27.88 4.48
C LEU A 157 18.92 27.98 5.73
N LYS A 158 19.79 27.00 6.01
CA LYS A 158 20.73 27.07 7.15
C LYS A 158 21.87 28.08 6.94
N ALA A 159 22.12 28.49 5.70
CA ALA A 159 23.12 29.49 5.36
C ALA A 159 22.59 30.93 5.37
N ARG A 160 21.28 31.11 5.57
CA ARG A 160 20.60 32.41 5.70
C ARG A 160 20.43 32.77 7.17
#